data_AF-A0A1C6FIJ9-F1
#
_entry.id   AF-A0A1C6FIJ9-F1
#
_cell.length_a   1.000
_cell.length_b   1.000
_cell.length_c   1.000
_cell.angle_alpha   90.00
_cell.angle_beta   90.00
_cell.angle_gamma   90.00
#
_symmetry.space_group_name_H-M   'P 1'
#
loop_
_entity.id
_entity.type
_entity.pdbx_description
1 polymer ?
#
loop_
_entity_poly.entity_id
_entity_poly.type
_entity_poly.pdbx_seq_one_letter_code
_entity_poly.pdbx_strand_id
1 'polypeptide(L)'
;MNEMYIISFNSTHQAIKCDKAFGKNEIDYTVLPTPREISQSCGMSIRFGLEDIDTIKEIIDQNQIEYKSMYRIFKEDGKKQVEEIN
;
A
#
# COMPACT_ATOMS: atom_id res chain seq x y z
N MET A 1 -4.49 8.64 17.03
CA MET A 1 -5.10 7.79 15.99
C MET A 1 -3.99 6.98 15.36
N ASN A 2 -4.12 5.66 15.23
CA ASN A 2 -3.06 4.80 14.72
C ASN A 2 -3.62 4.03 13.53
N GLU A 3 -3.74 4.75 12.42
CA GLU A 3 -4.20 4.22 11.13
C GLU A 3 -3.03 4.17 10.14
N MET A 4 -3.09 3.21 9.24
CA MET A 4 -2.05 2.90 8.28
C MET A 4 -2.72 2.53 6.97
N TYR A 5 -2.22 3.10 5.88
CA TYR A 5 -2.69 2.80 4.54
C TYR A 5 -1.64 1.94 3.86
N ILE A 6 -2.07 0.85 3.23
CA ILE A 6 -1.18 -0.01 2.47
C ILE A 6 -1.77 -0.39 1.11
N ILE A 7 -0.90 -0.59 0.14
CA ILE A 7 -1.23 -1.15 -1.17
C ILE A 7 -0.72 -2.57 -1.21
N SER A 8 -1.61 -3.53 -1.47
CA SER A 8 -1.21 -4.91 -1.73
C SER A 8 -0.99 -5.11 -3.22
N PHE A 9 0.02 -5.89 -3.60
CA PHE A 9 0.31 -6.21 -4.99
C PHE A 9 0.00 -7.67 -5.31
N ASN A 10 -0.33 -7.93 -6.58
CA ASN A 10 -0.54 -9.28 -7.11
C ASN A 10 0.78 -10.00 -7.45
N SER A 11 1.91 -9.28 -7.46
CA SER A 11 3.23 -9.87 -7.69
C SER A 11 4.35 -9.00 -7.10
N THR A 12 5.47 -9.64 -6.77
CA THR A 12 6.70 -8.95 -6.35
C THR A 12 7.23 -7.97 -7.39
N HIS A 13 7.03 -8.26 -8.68
CA HIS A 13 7.45 -7.38 -9.78
C HIS A 13 6.72 -6.04 -9.73
N GLN A 14 5.40 -6.05 -9.50
CA GLN A 14 4.62 -4.82 -9.37
C GLN A 14 5.04 -4.02 -8.13
N ALA A 15 5.29 -4.69 -6.99
CA ALA A 15 5.78 -4.04 -5.79
C ALA A 15 7.14 -3.34 -6.01
N ILE A 16 8.09 -4.01 -6.67
CA ILE A 16 9.41 -3.43 -6.99
C ILE A 16 9.28 -2.27 -7.99
N LYS A 17 8.39 -2.39 -8.98
CA LYS A 17 8.13 -1.31 -9.94
C LYS A 17 7.59 -0.07 -9.22
N CYS A 18 6.69 -0.28 -8.26
CA CYS A 18 6.09 0.77 -7.44
C CYS A 18 7.12 1.42 -6.50
N ASP A 19 7.93 0.63 -5.82
CA ASP A 19 9.06 1.12 -5.00
C ASP A 19 9.98 2.04 -5.80
N LYS A 20 10.40 1.62 -7.00
CA LYS A 20 11.23 2.47 -7.87
C LYS A 20 10.53 3.74 -8.33
N ALA A 21 9.21 3.70 -8.53
CA ALA A 21 8.43 4.85 -8.95
C ALA A 21 8.28 5.86 -7.81
N PHE A 22 7.98 5.40 -6.59
CA PHE A 22 7.84 6.27 -5.42
C PHE A 22 9.19 6.86 -4.98
N GLY A 23 10.27 6.06 -5.00
CA GLY A 23 11.62 6.54 -4.66
C GLY A 23 12.13 7.65 -5.58
N LYS A 24 11.61 7.78 -6.80
CA LYS A 24 11.93 8.89 -7.71
C LYS A 24 11.15 10.17 -7.43
N ASN A 25 10.04 10.08 -6.71
CA ASN A 25 9.13 11.20 -6.44
C ASN A 25 9.21 11.69 -4.99
N GLU A 26 10.26 11.29 -4.24
CA GLU A 26 10.51 11.71 -2.85
C GLU A 26 9.33 11.48 -1.89
N ILE A 27 8.49 10.49 -2.17
CA ILE A 27 7.34 10.14 -1.32
C ILE A 27 7.80 9.47 -0.03
N ASP A 28 7.15 9.77 1.08
CA ASP A 28 7.32 9.00 2.32
C ASP A 28 6.52 7.69 2.23
N TYR A 29 7.20 6.64 1.78
CA TYR A 29 6.63 5.30 1.67
C TYR A 29 7.53 4.27 2.34
N THR A 30 6.95 3.14 2.74
CA THR A 30 7.69 2.02 3.32
C THR A 30 7.27 0.73 2.65
N VAL A 31 8.21 0.01 2.05
CA VAL A 31 7.97 -1.37 1.59
C VAL A 31 7.98 -2.29 2.81
N LEU A 32 6.93 -3.09 2.98
CA LEU A 32 6.83 -4.05 4.06
C LEU A 32 6.25 -5.37 3.56
N PRO A 33 6.49 -6.49 4.25
CA PRO A 33 5.73 -7.69 3.98
C PRO A 33 4.24 -7.43 4.24
N THR A 34 3.37 -7.97 3.39
CA THR A 34 1.92 -7.81 3.55
C THR A 34 1.50 -8.32 4.93
N PRO A 35 0.81 -7.50 5.74
CA PRO A 35 0.34 -7.91 7.06
C PRO A 35 -0.48 -9.20 6.98
N ARG A 36 -0.39 -10.02 8.03
CA ARG A 36 -1.11 -11.31 8.11
C ARG A 36 -2.62 -11.12 8.03
N GLU A 37 -3.11 -9.95 8.44
CA GLU A 37 -4.52 -9.57 8.33
C GLU A 37 -5.00 -9.46 6.86
N ILE A 38 -4.10 -9.34 5.88
CA ILE A 38 -4.43 -9.10 4.46
C ILE A 38 -4.01 -10.25 3.52
N SER A 39 -2.88 -10.94 3.78
CA SER A 39 -2.28 -11.84 2.77
C SER A 39 -2.65 -13.32 2.86
N GLN A 40 -3.01 -13.89 1.70
CA GLN A 40 -2.83 -15.31 1.33
C GLN A 40 -2.00 -15.56 0.04
N SER A 41 -1.46 -14.54 -0.67
CA SER A 41 -0.98 -14.78 -2.05
C SER A 41 0.33 -14.13 -2.53
N CYS A 42 0.74 -12.92 -2.11
CA CYS A 42 1.94 -12.28 -2.70
C CYS A 42 2.85 -11.45 -1.79
N GLY A 43 2.66 -11.49 -0.47
CA GLY A 43 3.72 -11.24 0.52
C GLY A 43 4.33 -9.84 0.62
N MET A 44 4.15 -8.92 -0.34
CA MET A 44 4.71 -7.56 -0.36
C MET A 44 3.62 -6.50 -0.47
N SER A 45 3.74 -5.46 0.35
CA SER A 45 2.88 -4.29 0.33
C SER A 45 3.69 -3.01 0.50
N ILE A 46 3.12 -1.88 0.11
CA ILE A 46 3.71 -0.57 0.37
C ILE A 46 2.79 0.19 1.30
N ARG A 47 3.34 0.65 2.42
CA ARG A 47 2.69 1.58 3.35
C ARG A 47 2.95 3.01 2.93
N PHE A 48 1.94 3.85 3.09
CA PHE A 48 2.00 5.27 2.81
C PHE A 48 1.14 6.08 3.79
N GLY A 49 1.37 7.40 3.82
CA GLY A 49 0.53 8.35 4.54
C GLY A 49 -0.75 8.66 3.79
N LEU A 50 -1.85 8.98 4.51
CA LEU A 50 -3.10 9.40 3.86
C LEU A 50 -2.91 10.67 3.01
N GLU A 51 -2.00 11.56 3.44
CA GLU A 51 -1.66 12.79 2.72
C GLU A 51 -1.07 12.55 1.33
N ASP A 52 -0.41 11.40 1.11
CA ASP A 52 0.22 11.05 -0.16
C ASP A 52 -0.66 10.19 -1.06
N ILE A 53 -1.91 9.87 -0.66
CA ILE A 53 -2.77 8.93 -1.40
C ILE A 53 -3.04 9.37 -2.83
N ASP A 54 -3.25 10.66 -3.06
CA ASP A 54 -3.52 11.22 -4.37
C ASP A 54 -2.27 11.11 -5.27
N THR A 55 -1.12 11.55 -4.77
CA THR A 55 0.17 11.43 -5.46
C THR A 55 0.50 9.99 -5.80
N ILE A 56 0.24 9.07 -4.87
CA ILE A 56 0.43 7.63 -5.06
C ILE A 56 -0.46 7.08 -6.17
N LYS A 57 -1.74 7.45 -6.17
CA LYS A 57 -2.67 7.05 -7.24
C LYS A 57 -2.22 7.59 -8.59
N GLU A 58 -1.78 8.84 -8.66
CA GLU A 58 -1.24 9.44 -9.88
C GLU A 58 0.00 8.69 -10.39
N ILE A 59 0.96 8.38 -9.52
CA ILE A 59 2.18 7.65 -9.93
C ILE A 59 1.85 6.24 -10.39
N ILE A 60 0.94 5.55 -9.70
CA ILE A 60 0.49 4.21 -10.09
C ILE A 60 -0.14 4.23 -11.48
N ASP A 61 -1.02 5.20 -11.76
CA ASP A 61 -1.67 5.38 -13.05
C ASP A 61 -0.66 5.72 -14.14
N GLN A 62 0.19 6.73 -13.92
CA GLN A 62 1.24 7.16 -14.85
C GLN A 62 2.22 6.04 -15.21
N ASN A 63 2.56 5.18 -14.24
CA ASN A 63 3.49 4.07 -14.45
C ASN A 63 2.78 2.78 -14.87
N GLN A 64 1.45 2.76 -15.00
CA GLN A 64 0.64 1.58 -15.29
C GLN A 64 1.03 0.41 -14.37
N ILE A 65 0.97 0.66 -13.07
CA ILE A 65 1.31 -0.32 -12.04
C ILE A 65 0.02 -1.00 -11.61
N GLU A 66 -0.05 -2.32 -11.78
CA GLU A 66 -1.21 -3.06 -11.30
C GLU A 66 -1.01 -3.39 -9.82
N TYR A 67 -1.99 -3.01 -9.01
CA TYR A 67 -2.09 -3.41 -7.62
C TYR A 67 -3.33 -4.29 -7.43
N LYS A 68 -3.37 -5.00 -6.30
CA LYS A 68 -4.50 -5.86 -5.95
C LYS A 68 -5.66 -5.02 -5.44
N SER A 69 -5.44 -4.39 -4.29
CA SER A 69 -6.35 -3.46 -3.63
C SER A 69 -5.55 -2.60 -2.65
N MET A 70 -6.10 -1.46 -2.24
CA MET A 70 -5.59 -0.69 -1.10
C MET A 70 -6.39 -1.02 0.15
N TYR A 71 -5.70 -0.98 1.30
CA TYR A 71 -6.27 -1.32 2.58
C TYR A 71 -5.96 -0.24 3.61
N ARG A 72 -6.96 0.12 4.39
CA ARG A 72 -6.86 0.95 5.58
C ARG A 72 -6.85 0.05 6.80
N ILE A 73 -5.76 0.07 7.55
CA ILE A 73 -5.58 -0.67 8.80
C ILE A 73 -5.68 0.32 9.95
N PHE A 74 -6.62 0.13 10.86
CA PHE A 74 -6.79 0.99 12.02
C PHE A 74 -7.10 0.16 13.27
N LYS A 75 -6.97 0.78 14.45
CA LYS A 75 -7.39 0.16 15.71
C LYS A 75 -8.72 0.73 16.17
N GLU A 76 -9.69 -0.15 16.38
CA GLU A 76 -11.01 0.16 16.91
C GLU A 76 -11.34 -0.84 18.03
N ASP A 77 -11.82 -0.37 19.17
CA ASP A 77 -12.12 -1.20 20.36
C ASP A 77 -10.99 -2.16 20.79
N GLY A 78 -9.73 -1.70 20.66
CA GLY A 78 -8.54 -2.49 20.99
C GLY A 78 -8.21 -3.61 19.99
N LYS A 79 -9.03 -3.80 18.96
CA LYS A 79 -8.82 -4.76 17.86
C LYS A 79 -8.31 -4.02 16.64
N LYS A 80 -7.46 -4.68 15.85
CA LYS A 80 -7.09 -4.18 14.53
C LYS A 80 -8.21 -4.49 13.56
N GLN A 81 -8.65 -3.49 12.81
CA GLN A 81 -9.57 -3.59 11.70
C GLN A 81 -8.81 -3.34 10.40
N VAL A 82 -9.31 -3.97 9.33
CA VAL A 82 -8.79 -3.80 7.97
C VAL A 82 -9.99 -3.53 7.07
N GLU A 83 -9.98 -2.40 6.40
CA GLU A 83 -10.97 -2.01 5.41
C GLU A 83 -10.31 -1.94 4.04
N GLU A 84 -10.94 -2.53 3.03
CA GLU A 84 -10.52 -2.33 1.65
C GLU A 84 -11.08 -1.00 1.13
N ILE A 85 -10.18 -0.16 0.61
CA ILE A 85 -10.49 1.14 0.04
C ILE A 85 -10.14 1.08 -1.45
N ASN A 86 -11.15 0.79 -2.29
CA ASN A 86 -11.00 0.82 -3.75
C ASN A 86 -11.31 2.21 -4.28
#